data_AF-A0A356QTM9-F1
#
_entry.id   AF-A0A356QTM9-F1
#
_cell.length_a   1.000
_cell.length_b   1.000
_cell.length_c   1.000
_cell.angle_alpha   90.00
_cell.angle_beta   90.00
_cell.angle_gamma   90.00
#
_symmetry.space_group_name_H-M   'P 1'
#
loop_
_entity.id
_entity.type
_entity.pdbx_description
1 polymer ?
#
loop_
_entity_poly.entity_id
_entity_poly.type
_entity_poly.pdbx_seq_one_letter_code
_entity_poly.pdbx_strand_id
1 'polypeptide(L)'
;MAKMMAFDQEAREAMRRGVSKLARAVKVTLGPKGRNVILQKSFGSPTVTKDGVTVAKEIDLEDTYENMGARMVREVASKTSDVAGDGTTTATVLAEAVFNEGLRAVVAGVNPIQMKTGIEKAVEDITAKLHSSAIPVKGKKEMAQVA
;
A
#
# COMPACT_ATOMS: atom_id res chain seq x y z
N MET A 1 3.13 1.19 30.42
CA MET A 1 2.57 2.49 29.97
C MET A 1 1.06 2.39 29.90
N ALA A 2 0.34 3.48 30.21
CA ALA A 2 -1.10 3.57 30.05
C ALA A 2 -1.49 3.53 28.56
N LYS A 3 -2.70 3.07 28.26
CA LYS A 3 -3.24 3.02 26.88
C LYS A 3 -3.76 4.40 26.49
N MET A 4 -3.44 4.84 25.27
CA MET A 4 -4.06 6.00 24.66
C MET A 4 -5.35 5.57 23.96
N MET A 5 -6.37 6.40 24.01
CA MET A 5 -7.64 6.19 23.30
C MET A 5 -7.93 7.42 22.45
N ALA A 6 -8.16 7.21 21.16
CA ALA A 6 -8.58 8.24 20.21
C ALA A 6 -9.82 7.73 19.49
N PHE A 7 -10.73 8.65 19.16
CA PHE A 7 -12.03 8.33 18.59
C PHE A 7 -12.32 9.18 17.36
N ASP A 8 -13.31 8.74 16.58
CA ASP A 8 -13.89 9.47 15.46
C ASP A 8 -12.85 10.11 14.52
N GLN A 9 -12.93 11.43 14.34
CA GLN A 9 -12.15 12.16 13.36
C GLN A 9 -10.66 12.21 13.71
N GLU A 10 -10.33 12.37 15.00
CA GLU A 10 -8.94 12.42 15.45
C GLU A 10 -8.19 11.12 15.09
N ALA A 11 -8.80 9.97 15.42
CA ALA A 11 -8.23 8.66 15.10
C ALA A 11 -8.11 8.47 13.57
N ARG A 12 -9.18 8.79 12.83
CA ARG A 12 -9.19 8.61 11.36
C ARG A 12 -8.16 9.49 10.66
N GLU A 13 -8.00 10.73 11.07
CA GLU A 13 -7.03 11.65 10.49
C GLU A 13 -5.60 11.24 10.79
N ALA A 14 -5.30 10.80 12.00
CA ALA A 14 -3.98 10.27 12.35
C ALA A 14 -3.64 9.03 11.51
N MET A 15 -4.57 8.08 11.40
CA MET A 15 -4.41 6.90 10.54
C MET A 15 -4.16 7.32 9.08
N ARG A 16 -4.93 8.28 8.55
CA ARG A 16 -4.78 8.80 7.19
C ARG A 16 -3.40 9.42 6.94
N ARG A 17 -2.87 10.18 7.90
CA ARG A 17 -1.52 10.76 7.81
C ARG A 17 -0.47 9.65 7.75
N GLY A 18 -0.61 8.62 8.58
CA GLY A 18 0.22 7.42 8.57
C GLY A 18 0.28 6.70 7.23
N VAL A 19 -0.90 6.33 6.72
CA VAL A 19 -1.10 5.72 5.39
C VAL A 19 -0.42 6.55 4.30
N SER A 20 -0.68 7.87 4.31
CA SER A 20 -0.17 8.79 3.29
C SER A 20 1.36 8.96 3.36
N LYS A 21 1.95 8.99 4.57
CA LYS A 21 3.40 9.08 4.76
C LYS A 21 4.08 7.85 4.17
N LEU A 22 3.59 6.64 4.48
CA LEU A 22 4.15 5.41 3.93
C LEU A 22 3.99 5.34 2.42
N ALA A 23 2.77 5.56 1.92
CA ALA A 23 2.48 5.46 0.50
C ALA A 23 3.27 6.49 -0.32
N ARG A 24 3.48 7.71 0.21
CA ARG A 24 4.30 8.72 -0.45
C ARG A 24 5.77 8.31 -0.58
N ALA A 25 6.33 7.64 0.41
CA ALA A 25 7.71 7.15 0.35
C ALA A 25 7.86 5.98 -0.64
N VAL A 26 6.86 5.10 -0.73
CA VAL A 26 6.87 3.94 -1.62
C VAL A 26 6.56 4.32 -3.07
N LYS A 27 5.57 5.17 -3.32
CA LYS A 27 5.10 5.48 -4.69
C LYS A 27 6.12 6.17 -5.59
N VAL A 28 7.15 6.81 -5.03
CA VAL A 28 8.20 7.43 -5.85
C VAL A 28 9.02 6.39 -6.61
N THR A 29 9.00 5.13 -6.18
CA THR A 29 9.73 4.05 -6.84
C THR A 29 8.95 3.37 -7.96
N LEU A 30 7.68 3.72 -8.17
CA LEU A 30 6.80 3.06 -9.13
C LEU A 30 7.25 3.26 -10.59
N GLY A 31 7.31 2.16 -11.33
CA GLY A 31 7.49 2.15 -12.78
C GLY A 31 8.92 2.37 -13.27
N PRO A 32 9.13 2.40 -14.60
CA PRO A 32 10.48 2.46 -15.20
C PRO A 32 11.21 3.77 -14.90
N LYS A 33 10.48 4.85 -14.60
CA LYS A 33 11.01 6.15 -14.18
C LYS A 33 10.98 6.35 -12.66
N GLY A 34 10.81 5.27 -11.90
CA GLY A 34 10.88 5.28 -10.44
C GLY A 34 12.19 5.92 -9.96
N ARG A 35 12.07 6.78 -8.96
CA ARG A 35 13.20 7.46 -8.31
C ARG A 35 13.76 6.60 -7.19
N ASN A 36 15.03 6.82 -6.89
CA ASN A 36 15.70 6.16 -5.78
C ASN A 36 15.20 6.74 -4.45
N VAL A 37 15.08 5.86 -3.47
CA VAL A 37 14.92 6.21 -2.06
C VAL A 37 16.23 5.91 -1.34
N ILE A 38 16.64 6.83 -0.47
CA ILE A 38 17.84 6.69 0.36
C ILE A 38 17.39 6.31 1.77
N LEU A 39 17.88 5.17 2.24
CA LEU A 39 17.57 4.61 3.55
C LEU A 39 18.80 4.73 4.43
N GLN A 40 18.64 5.37 5.60
CA GLN A 40 19.72 5.51 6.56
C GLN A 40 20.02 4.15 7.22
N LYS A 41 21.31 3.89 7.46
CA LYS A 41 21.79 2.75 8.23
C LYS A 41 22.54 3.25 9.45
N SER A 42 22.40 2.56 10.57
CA SER A 42 23.09 2.92 11.83
C SER A 42 24.61 2.88 11.71
N PHE A 43 25.14 2.09 10.79
CA PHE A 43 26.58 1.99 10.50
C PHE A 43 26.80 1.85 8.99
N GLY A 44 27.93 2.39 8.50
CA GLY A 44 28.33 2.30 7.10
C GLY A 44 27.59 3.28 6.18
N SER A 45 27.55 2.96 4.88
CA SER A 45 26.90 3.77 3.86
C SER A 45 25.38 3.56 3.82
N PRO A 46 24.60 4.58 3.40
CA PRO A 46 23.16 4.45 3.25
C PRO A 46 22.81 3.48 2.12
N THR A 47 21.60 2.90 2.18
CA THR A 47 21.09 2.04 1.11
C THR A 47 20.28 2.84 0.13
N VAL A 48 20.61 2.72 -1.16
CA VAL A 48 19.88 3.37 -2.24
C VAL A 48 19.07 2.28 -2.96
N THR A 49 17.75 2.39 -2.96
CA THR A 49 16.86 1.37 -3.52
C THR A 49 15.70 1.95 -4.31
N LYS A 50 15.16 1.14 -5.22
CA LYS A 50 13.86 1.35 -5.87
C LYS A 50 12.83 0.27 -5.48
N ASP A 51 13.20 -0.66 -4.60
CA ASP A 51 12.27 -1.68 -4.14
C ASP A 51 11.29 -1.09 -3.12
N GLY A 52 10.02 -1.07 -3.47
CA GLY A 52 8.94 -0.57 -2.62
C GLY A 52 8.78 -1.36 -1.32
N VAL A 53 9.06 -2.67 -1.32
CA VAL A 53 8.95 -3.50 -0.10
C VAL A 53 10.02 -3.13 0.90
N THR A 54 11.27 -3.00 0.43
CA THR A 54 12.39 -2.54 1.26
C THR A 54 12.09 -1.16 1.85
N VAL A 55 11.58 -0.22 1.03
CA VAL A 55 11.20 1.12 1.53
C VAL A 55 10.09 1.04 2.57
N ALA A 56 9.03 0.25 2.34
CA ALA A 56 7.91 0.13 3.27
C ALA A 56 8.31 -0.49 4.62
N LYS A 57 9.31 -1.40 4.63
CA LYS A 57 9.81 -2.06 5.84
C LYS A 57 10.54 -1.12 6.78
N GLU A 58 11.27 -0.14 6.24
CA GLU A 58 12.05 0.83 7.02
C GLU A 58 11.20 1.97 7.61
N ILE A 59 9.90 2.04 7.29
CA ILE A 59 9.04 3.12 7.78
C ILE A 59 8.48 2.73 9.15
N ASP A 60 8.93 3.49 10.16
CA ASP A 60 8.42 3.49 11.53
C ASP A 60 8.21 4.95 11.94
N LEU A 61 6.98 5.30 12.33
CA LEU A 61 6.60 6.68 12.66
C LEU A 61 6.58 6.89 14.18
N GLU A 62 7.02 8.06 14.63
CA GLU A 62 7.04 8.42 16.05
C GLU A 62 5.64 8.50 16.66
N ASP A 63 4.68 9.08 15.93
CA ASP A 63 3.29 9.12 16.37
C ASP A 63 2.66 7.73 16.29
N THR A 64 2.11 7.27 17.41
CA THR A 64 1.61 5.89 17.54
C THR A 64 0.46 5.60 16.58
N TYR A 65 -0.47 6.54 16.39
CA TYR A 65 -1.64 6.33 15.54
C TYR A 65 -1.29 6.44 14.06
N GLU A 66 -0.41 7.37 13.69
CA GLU A 66 0.14 7.40 12.33
C GLU A 66 0.92 6.12 12.03
N ASN A 67 1.72 5.63 12.98
CA ASN A 67 2.47 4.39 12.80
C ASN A 67 1.55 3.18 12.63
N MET A 68 0.41 3.13 13.34
CA MET A 68 -0.61 2.11 13.10
C MET A 68 -1.12 2.16 11.65
N GLY A 69 -1.44 3.34 11.12
CA GLY A 69 -1.86 3.52 9.74
C GLY A 69 -0.80 3.09 8.73
N ALA A 70 0.46 3.46 8.96
CA ALA A 70 1.58 3.02 8.13
C ALA A 70 1.73 1.49 8.15
N ARG A 71 1.69 0.87 9.34
CA ARG A 71 1.83 -0.59 9.49
C ARG A 71 0.75 -1.38 8.76
N MET A 72 -0.50 -0.89 8.72
CA MET A 72 -1.57 -1.52 7.94
C MET A 72 -1.24 -1.57 6.45
N VAL A 73 -0.69 -0.49 5.88
CA VAL A 73 -0.32 -0.45 4.45
C VAL A 73 0.96 -1.27 4.18
N ARG A 74 1.88 -1.32 5.15
CA ARG A 74 3.06 -2.20 5.09
C ARG A 74 2.64 -3.67 5.00
N GLU A 75 1.59 -4.06 5.71
CA GLU A 75 1.03 -5.42 5.64
C GLU A 75 0.49 -5.73 4.23
N VAL A 76 -0.20 -4.78 3.59
CA VAL A 76 -0.65 -4.91 2.19
C VAL A 76 0.53 -5.14 1.25
N ALA A 77 1.61 -4.36 1.38
CA ALA A 77 2.81 -4.53 0.57
C ALA A 77 3.49 -5.89 0.81
N SER A 78 3.67 -6.28 2.07
CA SER A 78 4.30 -7.55 2.43
C SER A 78 3.51 -8.74 1.90
N LYS A 79 2.18 -8.76 2.10
CA LYS A 79 1.37 -9.88 1.68
C LYS A 79 1.32 -10.03 0.16
N THR A 80 1.35 -8.92 -0.56
CA THR A 80 1.47 -8.93 -2.03
C THR A 80 2.80 -9.53 -2.46
N SER A 81 3.90 -9.16 -1.81
CA SER A 81 5.22 -9.75 -2.07
C SER A 81 5.23 -11.26 -1.84
N ASP A 82 4.61 -11.72 -0.76
CA ASP A 82 4.60 -13.15 -0.40
C ASP A 82 3.82 -14.01 -1.40
N VAL A 83 2.75 -13.46 -1.98
CA VAL A 83 1.87 -14.18 -2.90
C VAL A 83 2.37 -14.10 -4.35
N ALA A 84 2.83 -12.93 -4.79
CA ALA A 84 3.13 -12.65 -6.20
C ALA A 84 4.62 -12.40 -6.48
N GLY A 85 5.42 -12.04 -5.48
CA GLY A 85 6.83 -11.66 -5.66
C GLY A 85 7.06 -10.27 -6.28
N ASP A 86 6.02 -9.59 -6.76
CA ASP A 86 6.03 -8.26 -7.35
C ASP A 86 4.69 -7.53 -7.11
N GLY A 87 4.57 -6.27 -7.50
CA GLY A 87 3.33 -5.49 -7.45
C GLY A 87 3.10 -4.76 -6.13
N THR A 88 4.08 -4.76 -5.23
CA THR A 88 3.96 -4.21 -3.88
C THR A 88 3.72 -2.70 -3.89
N THR A 89 4.46 -1.96 -4.73
CA THR A 89 4.26 -0.52 -4.92
C THR A 89 2.86 -0.23 -5.49
N THR A 90 2.39 -1.06 -6.44
CA THR A 90 1.04 -0.94 -7.00
C THR A 90 -0.02 -1.16 -5.92
N ALA A 91 0.13 -2.20 -5.09
CA ALA A 91 -0.78 -2.49 -3.99
C ALA A 91 -0.82 -1.35 -2.95
N THR A 92 0.33 -0.77 -2.61
CA THR A 92 0.41 0.39 -1.72
C THR A 92 -0.31 1.62 -2.27
N VAL A 93 -0.15 1.92 -3.57
CA VAL A 93 -0.83 3.05 -4.22
C VAL A 93 -2.34 2.85 -4.27
N LEU A 94 -2.81 1.64 -4.59
CA LEU A 94 -4.23 1.31 -4.56
C LEU A 94 -4.81 1.41 -3.14
N ALA A 95 -4.09 0.92 -2.14
CA ALA A 95 -4.51 1.02 -0.74
C ALA A 95 -4.62 2.49 -0.28
N GLU A 96 -3.66 3.34 -0.62
CA GLU A 96 -3.72 4.79 -0.33
C GLU A 96 -4.96 5.43 -0.97
N ALA A 97 -5.23 5.12 -2.24
CA ALA A 97 -6.34 5.70 -2.98
C ALA A 97 -7.70 5.28 -2.41
N VAL A 98 -7.92 3.98 -2.22
CA VAL A 98 -9.17 3.43 -1.68
C VAL A 98 -9.40 3.93 -0.25
N PHE A 99 -8.36 3.97 0.58
CA PHE A 99 -8.47 4.45 1.95
C PHE A 99 -8.88 5.93 2.02
N ASN A 100 -8.24 6.79 1.22
CA ASN A 100 -8.54 8.23 1.22
C ASN A 100 -9.96 8.54 0.73
N GLU A 101 -10.39 7.92 -0.37
CA GLU A 101 -11.75 8.13 -0.89
C GLU A 101 -12.81 7.50 0.01
N GLY A 102 -12.54 6.31 0.56
CA GLY A 102 -13.43 5.67 1.54
C GLY A 102 -13.59 6.51 2.81
N LEU A 103 -12.50 7.08 3.33
CA LEU A 103 -12.57 7.96 4.49
C LEU A 103 -13.35 9.24 4.19
N ARG A 104 -13.18 9.85 3.01
CA ARG A 104 -13.99 11.00 2.59
C ARG A 104 -15.49 10.66 2.58
N ALA A 105 -15.86 9.51 2.02
CA ALA A 105 -17.24 9.06 1.98
C ALA A 105 -17.82 8.83 3.39
N VAL A 106 -17.05 8.23 4.29
CA VAL A 106 -17.47 8.01 5.69
C VAL A 106 -17.68 9.34 6.42
N VAL A 107 -16.81 10.33 6.21
CA VAL A 107 -17.00 11.68 6.77
C VAL A 107 -18.26 12.35 6.21
N ALA A 108 -18.62 12.08 4.96
CA ALA A 108 -19.87 12.54 4.35
C ALA A 108 -21.13 11.78 4.82
N GLY A 109 -20.99 10.84 5.77
CA GLY A 109 -22.11 10.09 6.34
C GLY A 109 -22.44 8.76 5.64
N VAL A 110 -21.61 8.31 4.70
CA VAL A 110 -21.79 6.99 4.06
C VAL A 110 -21.56 5.87 5.07
N ASN A 111 -22.43 4.86 5.05
CA ASN A 111 -22.28 3.69 5.90
C ASN A 111 -21.03 2.88 5.50
N PRO A 112 -20.02 2.73 6.38
CA PRO A 112 -18.76 2.06 6.04
C PRO A 112 -18.92 0.56 5.74
N ILE A 113 -19.92 -0.10 6.35
CA ILE A 113 -20.17 -1.53 6.13
C ILE A 113 -20.72 -1.76 4.72
N GLN A 114 -21.71 -0.97 4.31
CA GLN A 114 -22.26 -1.06 2.95
C GLN A 114 -21.22 -0.67 1.90
N MET A 115 -20.40 0.35 2.17
CA MET A 115 -19.31 0.75 1.29
C MET A 115 -18.29 -0.37 1.12
N LYS A 116 -17.87 -1.04 2.21
CA LYS A 116 -16.98 -2.21 2.16
C LYS A 116 -17.55 -3.31 1.26
N THR A 117 -18.83 -3.67 1.45
CA THR A 117 -19.49 -4.67 0.60
C THR A 117 -19.53 -4.26 -0.87
N GLY A 118 -19.71 -2.97 -1.17
CA GLY A 118 -19.63 -2.44 -2.53
C GLY A 118 -18.23 -2.57 -3.13
N ILE A 119 -17.19 -2.25 -2.36
CA ILE A 119 -15.79 -2.40 -2.77
C ILE A 119 -15.46 -3.88 -3.04
N GLU A 120 -15.90 -4.79 -2.18
CA GLU A 120 -15.68 -6.24 -2.35
C GLU A 120 -16.28 -6.76 -3.66
N LYS A 121 -17.53 -6.38 -3.97
CA LYS A 121 -18.17 -6.72 -5.25
C LYS A 121 -17.39 -6.17 -6.46
N ALA A 122 -16.95 -4.92 -6.38
CA ALA A 122 -16.17 -4.32 -7.46
C ALA A 122 -14.82 -5.07 -7.68
N VAL A 123 -14.18 -5.50 -6.59
CA VAL A 123 -12.94 -6.29 -6.66
C VAL A 123 -13.20 -7.66 -7.30
N GLU A 124 -14.30 -8.35 -6.94
CA GLU A 124 -14.71 -9.60 -7.57
C GLU A 124 -14.93 -9.44 -9.08
N ASP A 125 -15.67 -8.41 -9.50
CA ASP A 125 -15.96 -8.15 -10.90
C ASP A 125 -14.69 -7.83 -11.70
N ILE A 126 -13.82 -6.98 -11.16
CA ILE A 126 -12.55 -6.60 -11.81
C ILE A 126 -11.62 -7.81 -11.92
N THR A 127 -11.49 -8.61 -10.85
CA THR A 127 -10.61 -9.79 -10.87
C THR A 127 -11.09 -10.85 -11.85
N ALA A 128 -12.40 -11.10 -11.92
CA ALA A 128 -12.99 -11.98 -12.93
C ALA A 128 -12.68 -11.48 -14.35
N LYS A 129 -12.78 -10.17 -14.59
CA LYS A 129 -12.45 -9.58 -15.89
C LYS A 129 -10.97 -9.72 -16.24
N LEU A 130 -10.07 -9.49 -15.27
CA LEU A 130 -8.63 -9.66 -15.46
C LEU A 130 -8.28 -11.10 -15.82
N HIS A 131 -8.84 -12.08 -15.12
CA HIS A 131 -8.65 -13.49 -15.44
C HIS A 131 -9.14 -13.84 -16.85
N SER A 132 -10.32 -13.35 -17.24
CA SER A 132 -10.85 -13.58 -18.60
C SER A 132 -10.03 -12.95 -19.72
N SER A 133 -9.24 -11.92 -19.40
CA SER A 133 -8.42 -11.18 -20.37
C SER A 133 -6.94 -11.60 -20.32
N ALA A 134 -6.58 -12.54 -19.45
CA ALA A 134 -5.21 -13.01 -19.29
C ALA A 134 -4.74 -13.79 -20.52
N ILE A 135 -3.52 -13.50 -20.97
CA ILE A 135 -2.90 -14.19 -22.11
C ILE A 135 -1.93 -15.24 -21.53
N PRO A 136 -2.12 -16.54 -21.83
CA PRO A 136 -1.18 -17.58 -21.39
C PRO A 136 0.21 -17.39 -21.99
N VAL A 137 1.25 -17.54 -21.17
CA VAL A 137 2.65 -17.53 -21.60
C VAL A 137 3.00 -18.86 -22.25
N LYS A 138 3.38 -18.86 -23.53
CA LYS A 138 3.58 -20.07 -24.37
C LYS A 138 5.03 -20.33 -24.76
N GLY A 139 6.00 -19.52 -24.31
CA GLY A 139 7.39 -19.77 -24.66
C GLY A 139 8.44 -18.96 -23.89
N LYS A 140 9.71 -19.35 -24.08
CA LYS A 140 10.86 -18.75 -23.38
C LYS A 140 11.03 -17.25 -23.63
N LYS A 141 10.67 -16.78 -24.83
CA LYS A 141 10.75 -15.35 -25.19
C LYS A 141 9.78 -14.51 -24.36
N GLU A 142 8.56 -14.98 -24.17
CA GLU A 142 7.54 -14.31 -23.36
C GLU A 142 7.89 -14.37 -21.88
N MET A 143 8.44 -15.50 -21.39
CA MET A 143 8.95 -15.57 -20.02
C MET A 143 10.05 -14.54 -19.77
N ALA A 144 10.98 -14.36 -20.70
CA ALA A 144 12.06 -13.38 -20.58
C ALA A 144 11.61 -11.91 -20.66
N GLN A 145 10.38 -11.64 -21.10
CA GLN A 145 9.81 -10.28 -21.07
C GLN A 145 9.19 -9.95 -19.71
N VAL A 146 8.85 -10.97 -18.92
CA VAL A 146 8.21 -10.83 -17.61
C VAL A 146 9.22 -10.96 -16.46
N ALA A 147 10.24 -11.80 -16.64
CA ALA A 147 11.31 -12.06 -15.67
C ALA A 147 12.38 -10.96 -15.62
#